data_AF-A0A7T8JX14-F1
#
_entry.id   AF-A0A7T8JX14-F1
#
_cell.length_a   1.000
_cell.length_b   1.000
_cell.length_c   1.000
_cell.angle_alpha   90.00
_cell.angle_beta   90.00
_cell.angle_gamma   90.00
#
_symmetry.space_group_name_H-M   'P 1'
#
loop_
_entity.id
_entity.type
_entity.pdbx_description
1 polymer ?
#
loop_
_entity_poly.entity_id
_entity_poly.type
_entity_poly.pdbx_seq_one_letter_code
_entity_poly.pdbx_strand_id
1 'polypeptide(L)'
;MNKPLIRGRKNIQQISQDRSPSVLLADEKIFTVQATHNSQNDRILTWKKEDIPVELRTAFRRQKPPSVMVWAGVTSDGKRAPLIFVE
;
A
#
# COMPACT_ATOMS: atom_id res chain seq x y z
N MET A 1 -20.07 -13.99 -21.71
CA MET A 1 -20.01 -14.64 -20.37
C MET A 1 -19.10 -13.79 -19.46
N ASN A 2 -19.53 -13.45 -18.24
CA ASN A 2 -18.80 -12.55 -17.35
C ASN A 2 -17.69 -13.32 -16.57
N LYS A 3 -16.44 -13.19 -17.01
CA LYS A 3 -15.28 -13.95 -16.48
C LYS A 3 -15.10 -13.82 -14.96
N PRO A 4 -15.17 -12.62 -14.34
CA PRO A 4 -15.16 -12.45 -12.89
C PRO A 4 -16.20 -13.31 -12.14
N LEU A 5 -17.45 -13.31 -12.62
CA LEU A 5 -18.53 -14.05 -11.96
C LEU A 5 -18.32 -15.57 -12.01
N ILE A 6 -17.83 -16.09 -13.13
CA ILE A 6 -17.54 -17.52 -13.30
C ILE A 6 -16.41 -17.94 -12.36
N ARG A 7 -15.32 -17.16 -12.32
CA ARG A 7 -14.16 -17.44 -11.47
C ARG A 7 -14.54 -17.37 -9.99
N GLY A 8 -15.28 -16.35 -9.58
CA GLY A 8 -15.74 -16.20 -8.19
C GLY A 8 -16.58 -17.39 -7.72
N ARG A 9 -17.55 -17.82 -8.53
CA ARG A 9 -18.37 -19.00 -8.21
C ARG A 9 -17.55 -20.28 -8.05
N LYS A 10 -16.59 -20.52 -8.95
CA LYS A 10 -15.71 -21.70 -8.89
C LYS A 10 -14.84 -21.70 -7.63
N ASN A 11 -14.27 -20.55 -7.28
CA ASN A 11 -13.43 -20.42 -6.08
C ASN A 11 -14.23 -20.68 -4.80
N ILE A 12 -15.45 -20.12 -4.68
CA ILE A 12 -16.32 -20.35 -3.52
C ILE A 12 -16.63 -21.84 -3.36
N GLN A 13 -16.94 -22.54 -4.46
CA GLN A 13 -17.18 -23.99 -4.42
C GLN A 13 -15.96 -24.77 -3.92
N GLN A 14 -14.76 -24.43 -4.40
CA GLN A 14 -13.52 -25.09 -3.96
C GLN A 14 -13.22 -24.84 -2.47
N ILE A 15 -13.41 -23.61 -2.00
CA ILE A 15 -13.23 -23.24 -0.58
C ILE A 15 -14.24 -23.98 0.31
N SER A 16 -15.51 -24.04 -0.11
CA SER A 16 -16.57 -24.73 0.64
C SER A 16 -16.35 -26.24 0.81
N GLN A 17 -15.55 -26.85 -0.08
CA GLN A 17 -15.21 -28.26 -0.05
C GLN A 17 -13.90 -28.55 0.69
N ASP A 18 -13.30 -27.54 1.34
CA ASP A 18 -11.96 -27.59 1.94
C ASP A 18 -10.86 -28.09 0.98
N ARG A 19 -11.08 -27.86 -0.32
CA ARG A 19 -10.13 -28.20 -1.40
C ARG A 19 -9.30 -26.99 -1.80
N SER A 20 -9.13 -26.04 -0.89
CA SER A 20 -8.36 -24.83 -1.14
C SER A 20 -6.89 -25.22 -1.28
N PRO A 21 -6.25 -25.03 -2.45
CA PRO A 21 -4.82 -25.26 -2.56
C PRO A 21 -4.06 -24.26 -1.68
N SER A 22 -2.82 -24.56 -1.33
CA SER A 22 -1.92 -23.56 -0.74
C SER A 22 -1.70 -22.43 -1.75
N VAL A 23 -2.46 -21.34 -1.61
CA VAL A 23 -2.38 -20.18 -2.52
C VAL A 23 -1.39 -19.16 -1.98
N LEU A 24 -0.42 -18.79 -2.80
CA LEU A 24 0.38 -17.60 -2.61
C LEU A 24 -0.39 -16.40 -3.18
N LEU A 25 -0.79 -15.48 -2.30
CA LEU A 25 -1.32 -14.17 -2.68
C LEU A 25 -0.13 -13.23 -2.87
N ALA A 26 0.05 -12.72 -4.08
CA ALA A 26 1.14 -11.82 -4.39
C ALA A 26 0.68 -10.64 -5.22
N ASP A 27 1.34 -9.50 -5.04
CA ASP A 27 1.08 -8.27 -5.78
C ASP A 27 2.29 -7.33 -5.73
N GLU A 28 2.28 -6.32 -6.59
CA GLU A 28 3.24 -5.23 -6.62
C GLU A 28 2.64 -3.96 -6.02
N LYS A 29 3.42 -3.24 -5.22
CA LYS A 29 2.99 -1.96 -4.64
C LYS A 29 4.10 -0.92 -4.71
N ILE A 30 3.75 0.29 -5.13
CA ILE A 30 4.63 1.46 -5.08
C ILE A 30 4.52 2.12 -3.71
N PHE A 31 5.65 2.26 -3.02
CA PHE A 31 5.80 2.97 -1.74
C PHE A 31 6.61 4.25 -1.95
N THR A 32 6.12 5.40 -1.45
CA THR A 32 6.87 6.67 -1.52
C THR A 32 7.86 6.76 -0.37
N VAL A 33 9.13 7.08 -0.67
CA VAL A 33 10.24 7.19 0.30
C VAL A 33 10.17 8.50 1.10
N GLN A 34 9.61 9.55 0.50
CA GLN A 34 9.37 10.80 1.24
C GLN A 34 8.15 10.64 2.15
N ALA A 35 8.26 11.20 3.37
CA ALA A 35 7.09 11.44 4.19
C ALA A 35 6.09 12.26 3.36
N THR A 36 5.00 11.63 2.94
CA THR A 36 3.82 12.36 2.50
C THR A 36 3.49 13.27 3.66
N HIS A 37 3.65 14.59 3.50
CA HIS A 37 3.25 15.57 4.51
C HIS A 37 1.84 15.16 4.99
N ASN A 38 1.79 14.58 6.18
CA ASN A 38 0.58 14.04 6.74
C ASN A 38 0.04 15.15 7.61
N SER A 39 -0.93 15.90 7.09
CA SER A 39 -1.54 17.03 7.80
C SER A 39 -2.14 16.65 9.16
N GLN A 40 -2.33 15.36 9.45
CA GLN A 40 -2.74 14.89 10.77
C GLN A 40 -1.56 14.76 11.75
N ASN A 41 -0.36 14.40 11.28
CA ASN A 41 0.82 14.18 12.12
C ASN A 41 1.80 15.38 12.13
N ASP A 42 1.83 16.18 11.06
CA ASP A 42 2.79 17.28 10.87
C ASP A 42 2.20 18.64 11.30
N ARG A 43 1.33 18.66 12.31
CA ARG A 43 0.64 19.87 12.75
C ARG A 43 1.58 20.81 13.50
N ILE A 44 1.58 22.08 13.10
CA ILE A 44 2.24 23.16 13.82
C ILE A 44 1.18 23.88 14.67
N LEU A 45 1.32 23.82 15.98
CA LEU A 45 0.49 24.58 16.91
C LEU A 45 1.11 25.96 17.09
N THR A 46 0.35 27.00 16.75
CA THR A 46 0.77 28.39 16.91
C THR A 46 -0.43 29.27 17.23
N TRP A 47 -0.17 30.39 17.91
CA TRP A 47 -1.18 31.39 18.24
C TRP A 47 -1.47 32.33 17.07
N LYS A 48 -0.45 32.63 16.25
CA LYS A 48 -0.59 33.46 15.05
C LYS A 48 0.13 32.82 13.87
N LYS A 49 -0.36 33.10 12.66
CA LYS A 49 0.21 32.54 11.42
C LYS A 49 1.61 33.12 11.14
N GLU A 50 1.85 34.35 11.59
CA GLU A 50 3.11 35.07 11.42
C GLU A 50 4.26 34.39 12.17
N ASP A 51 3.94 33.67 13.25
CA ASP A 51 4.92 32.96 14.08
C ASP A 51 5.41 31.65 13.42
N ILE A 52 4.75 31.19 12.35
CA ILE A 52 5.18 30.01 11.60
C ILE A 52 6.39 30.40 10.75
N PRO A 53 7.56 29.73 10.88
CA PRO A 53 8.69 29.93 9.99
C PRO A 53 8.29 29.79 8.53
N VAL A 54 8.75 30.70 7.65
CA VAL A 54 8.34 30.73 6.23
C VAL A 54 8.57 29.39 5.53
N GLU A 55 9.65 28.71 5.90
CA GLU A 55 10.07 27.40 5.38
C GLU A 55 9.07 26.28 5.72
N LEU A 56 8.35 26.42 6.82
CA LEU A 56 7.33 25.47 7.29
C LEU A 56 5.91 25.84 6.84
N ARG A 57 5.71 27.03 6.26
CA ARG A 57 4.40 27.45 5.73
C ARG A 57 4.02 26.72 4.45
N THR A 58 5.01 26.19 3.73
CA THR A 58 4.81 25.55 2.44
C THR A 58 5.41 24.15 2.47
N ALA A 59 4.57 23.12 2.38
CA ALA A 59 5.04 21.78 2.12
C ALA A 59 5.54 21.71 0.66
N PHE A 60 6.83 21.47 0.47
CA PHE A 60 7.38 21.18 -0.87
C PHE A 60 6.78 19.87 -1.38
N ARG A 61 5.64 19.97 -2.07
CA ARG A 61 5.03 18.84 -2.75
C ARG A 61 5.84 18.56 -4.01
N ARG A 62 6.89 17.72 -3.90
CA ARG A 62 7.53 17.15 -5.10
C ARG A 62 6.44 16.47 -5.92
N GLN A 63 6.31 16.85 -7.20
CA GLN A 63 5.28 16.29 -8.09
C GLN A 63 5.43 14.77 -8.29
N LYS A 64 6.61 14.22 -7.99
CA LYS A 64 6.91 12.78 -7.98
C LYS A 64 7.90 12.49 -6.83
N PRO A 65 7.43 12.13 -5.63
CA PRO A 65 8.33 11.70 -4.57
C PRO A 65 9.11 10.47 -5.05
N PRO A 66 10.38 10.31 -4.66
CA PRO A 66 11.10 9.06 -4.84
C PRO A 66 10.24 7.91 -4.29
N SER A 67 10.13 6.84 -5.05
CA SER A 67 9.31 5.70 -4.69
C SER A 67 10.03 4.40 -5.01
N VAL A 68 9.68 3.35 -4.28
CA VAL A 68 10.20 2.00 -4.50
C VAL A 68 9.03 1.08 -4.78
N MET A 69 9.14 0.28 -5.83
CA MET A 69 8.18 -0.80 -6.09
C MET A 69 8.61 -2.03 -5.31
N VAL A 70 7.65 -2.64 -4.63
CA VAL A 70 7.89 -3.85 -3.83
C VAL A 70 6.92 -4.91 -4.30
N TRP A 71 7.45 -6.06 -4.68
CA TRP A 71 6.66 -7.28 -4.81
C TRP A 71 6.65 -8.02 -3.47
N ALA A 72 5.49 -8.48 -3.06
CA ALA A 72 5.32 -9.26 -1.83
C ALA A 72 4.38 -10.43 -2.07
N GLY A 73 4.65 -11.55 -1.39
CA GLY A 73 3.82 -12.75 -1.42
C GLY A 73 3.51 -13.26 -0.01
N VAL A 74 2.26 -13.64 0.25
CA VAL A 74 1.78 -14.19 1.52
C VAL A 74 0.82 -15.35 1.30
N THR A 75 0.85 -16.35 2.17
CA THR A 75 -0.09 -17.49 2.18
C THR A 75 -1.08 -17.37 3.35
N SER A 76 -2.17 -18.14 3.32
CA SER A 76 -3.20 -18.13 4.38
C SER A 76 -2.70 -18.60 5.74
N ASP A 77 -1.64 -19.42 5.78
CA ASP A 77 -0.97 -19.88 7.01
C ASP A 77 0.07 -18.86 7.53
N GLY A 78 0.13 -17.67 6.94
CA GLY A 78 0.98 -16.57 7.40
C GLY A 78 2.45 -16.65 6.96
N LYS A 79 2.85 -17.66 6.17
CA LYS A 79 4.18 -17.68 5.54
C LYS A 79 4.27 -16.55 4.51
N ARG A 80 5.47 -15.97 4.41
CA ARG A 80 5.74 -14.82 3.55
C ARG A 80 6.95 -15.11 2.67
N ALA A 81 6.87 -14.70 1.41
CA ALA A 81 8.03 -14.60 0.55
C ALA A 81 8.89 -13.40 1.00
N PRO A 82 10.21 -13.40 0.74
CA PRO A 82 11.03 -12.20 0.90
C PRO A 82 10.43 -11.03 0.13
N LEU A 83 10.53 -9.83 0.69
CA LEU A 83 10.18 -8.61 -0.05
C LEU A 83 11.19 -8.42 -1.17
N ILE A 84 10.70 -8.30 -2.40
CA ILE A 84 11.55 -8.04 -3.56
C ILE A 84 11.37 -6.57 -3.92
N PHE A 85 12.45 -5.81 -3.77
CA PHE A 85 12.52 -4.43 -4.24
C PHE A 85 12.84 -4.46 -5.74
N VAL A 86 11.92 -3.95 -6.55
CA VAL A 86 12.06 -3.88 -8.00
C VAL A 86 12.80 -2.60 -8.35
N GLU A 87 13.86 -2.72 -9.16
CA GLU A 87 14.65 -1.59 -9.69
C GLU A 87 13.89 -0.78 -10.74
#